data_AF-A0A6G1BBK7-F1
#
_entry.id   AF-A0A6G1BBK7-F1
#
_cell.length_a   1.000
_cell.length_b   1.000
_cell.length_c   1.000
_cell.angle_alpha   90.00
_cell.angle_beta   90.00
_cell.angle_gamma   90.00
#
_symmetry.space_group_name_H-M   'P 1'
#
loop_
_entity.id
_entity.type
_entity.pdbx_description
1 polymer ?
#
loop_
_entity_poly.entity_id
_entity_poly.type
_entity_poly.pdbx_seq_one_letter_code
_entity_poly.pdbx_strand_id
1 'polypeptide(L)'
;QLLSNFTGFEDDHGTCHCSVTLPDTTFPVQRVERLEVTAHVLYQKFEKELSKVREYVQLISVYEKKLVNLTVRVEIMEKDSISYTELDFELIKLEVKEMEKLIIQLKDSFVGSSTIVDQLEVEIRNMSLVVEQLETLDKNNVLAIRREILALKNRLKECEASKGENVPATPPPPAPG
;
A
#
# COMPACT_ATOMS: atom_id res chain seq x y z
N GLN A 1 19.82 15.22 17.34
CA GLN A 1 19.44 16.25 18.32
C GLN A 1 18.63 17.30 17.57
N LEU A 2 17.31 17.32 17.71
CA LEU A 2 16.48 18.43 17.25
C LEU A 2 16.49 19.47 18.37
N LEU A 3 17.27 20.54 18.21
CA LEU A 3 17.29 21.64 19.18
C LEU A 3 16.13 22.59 18.86
N SER A 4 15.09 22.58 19.69
CA SER A 4 14.10 23.66 19.70
C SER A 4 14.73 24.89 20.32
N ASN A 5 14.75 26.02 19.60
CA ASN A 5 15.21 27.30 20.13
C ASN A 5 14.04 27.94 20.87
N PHE A 6 14.25 28.28 22.15
CA PHE A 6 13.20 28.78 23.03
C PHE A 6 13.49 30.22 23.42
N THR A 7 12.51 31.10 23.25
CA THR A 7 12.63 32.50 23.67
C THR A 7 11.35 32.89 24.41
N GLY A 8 11.50 33.25 25.68
CA GLY A 8 10.41 33.70 26.53
C GLY A 8 10.69 35.11 27.07
N PHE A 9 9.66 35.93 27.16
CA PHE A 9 9.69 37.25 27.79
C PHE A 9 8.38 37.51 28.53
N GLU A 10 8.40 38.38 29.52
CA GLU A 10 7.21 38.81 30.25
C GLU A 10 6.72 40.14 29.66
N ASP A 11 5.42 40.26 29.38
CA ASP A 11 4.85 41.54 28.93
C ASP A 11 4.58 42.50 30.10
N ASP A 12 4.26 43.75 29.77
CA ASP A 12 3.98 44.83 30.73
C ASP A 12 2.74 44.56 31.62
N HIS A 13 1.94 43.53 31.31
CA HIS A 13 0.81 43.08 32.11
C HIS A 13 1.15 41.90 33.04
N GLY A 14 2.41 41.48 33.09
CA GLY A 14 2.88 40.35 33.89
C GLY A 14 2.47 38.99 33.32
N THR A 15 2.27 38.92 32.00
CA THR A 15 1.95 37.68 31.27
C THR A 15 3.23 37.12 30.64
N CYS A 16 3.60 35.89 30.98
CA CYS A 16 4.71 35.19 30.33
C CYS A 16 4.32 34.87 28.87
N HIS A 17 5.00 35.48 27.90
CA HIS A 17 4.91 35.12 26.48
C HIS A 17 6.07 34.21 26.10
N CYS A 18 5.74 32.97 25.75
CA CYS A 18 6.71 31.97 25.33
C CYS A 18 6.54 31.68 23.85
N SER A 19 7.57 31.98 23.05
CA SER A 19 7.63 31.61 21.65
C SER A 19 8.44 30.32 21.49
N VAL A 20 7.85 29.36 20.77
CA VAL A 20 8.46 28.06 20.50
C VAL A 20 8.44 27.85 19.00
N THR A 21 9.64 27.71 18.41
CA THR A 21 9.76 27.25 17.02
C THR A 21 9.99 25.75 17.03
N LEU A 22 8.92 25.00 16.74
CA LEU A 22 9.01 23.55 16.57
C LEU A 22 9.55 23.23 15.17
N PRO A 23 10.47 22.26 15.02
CA PRO A 23 10.88 21.81 13.70
C PRO A 23 9.66 21.29 12.93
N ASP A 24 9.50 21.77 11.70
CA ASP A 24 8.38 21.40 10.82
C ASP A 24 8.47 19.90 10.50
N THR A 25 7.74 19.10 11.27
CA THR A 25 7.58 17.65 11.07
C THR A 25 6.17 17.39 10.56
N THR A 26 5.77 18.14 9.54
CA THR A 26 4.52 17.91 8.83
C THR A 26 4.56 16.52 8.18
N PHE A 27 3.61 15.68 8.57
CA PHE A 27 3.38 14.38 7.95
C PHE A 27 3.32 14.55 6.42
N PRO A 28 3.99 13.69 5.61
CA PRO A 28 4.16 13.92 4.19
C PRO A 28 2.88 13.58 3.40
N VAL A 29 1.83 14.40 3.55
CA VAL A 29 0.51 14.24 2.92
C VAL A 29 0.63 13.99 1.42
N GLN A 30 1.47 14.76 0.73
CA GLN A 30 1.70 14.62 -0.71
C GLN A 30 2.30 13.28 -1.14
N ARG A 31 2.99 12.56 -0.24
CA ARG A 31 3.49 11.21 -0.51
C ARG A 31 2.40 10.18 -0.34
N VAL A 32 1.53 10.36 0.65
CA VAL A 32 0.37 9.49 0.89
C VAL A 32 -0.67 9.63 -0.22
N GLU A 33 -0.99 10.84 -0.67
CA GLU A 33 -1.91 11.06 -1.79
C GLU A 33 -1.38 10.41 -3.08
N ARG A 34 -0.09 10.55 -3.38
CA ARG A 34 0.53 9.88 -4.52
C ARG A 34 0.51 8.36 -4.39
N LEU A 35 0.71 7.84 -3.18
CA LEU A 35 0.62 6.42 -2.90
C LEU A 35 -0.80 5.91 -3.13
N GLU A 36 -1.83 6.65 -2.69
CA GLU A 36 -3.24 6.30 -2.91
C GLU A 36 -3.58 6.20 -4.39
N VAL A 37 -3.20 7.21 -5.19
CA VAL A 37 -3.38 7.19 -6.64
C VAL A 37 -2.66 6.00 -7.28
N THR A 38 -1.41 5.76 -6.88
CA THR A 38 -0.61 4.64 -7.41
C THR A 38 -1.23 3.29 -7.04
N ALA A 39 -1.73 3.14 -5.81
CA ALA A 39 -2.43 1.94 -5.35
C ALA A 39 -3.66 1.65 -6.20
N HIS A 40 -4.45 2.69 -6.49
CA HIS A 40 -5.66 2.55 -7.29
C HIS A 40 -5.35 2.12 -8.72
N VAL A 41 -4.36 2.74 -9.36
CA VAL A 41 -3.91 2.36 -10.71
C VAL A 41 -3.39 0.91 -10.73
N LEU A 42 -2.61 0.53 -9.73
CA LEU A 42 -2.04 -0.81 -9.63
C LEU A 42 -3.13 -1.88 -9.46
N TYR A 43 -4.13 -1.59 -8.62
CA TYR A 43 -5.29 -2.45 -8.43
C TYR A 43 -6.07 -2.67 -9.74
N GLN A 44 -6.31 -1.61 -10.51
CA GLN A 44 -7.00 -1.72 -11.80
C GLN A 44 -6.21 -2.60 -12.80
N LYS A 45 -4.88 -2.44 -12.87
CA LYS A 45 -4.03 -3.30 -13.70
C LYS A 45 -4.10 -4.77 -13.23
N PHE A 46 -4.06 -5.00 -11.92
CA PHE A 46 -4.15 -6.33 -11.34
C PHE A 46 -5.47 -7.02 -11.67
N GLU A 47 -6.61 -6.34 -11.46
CA GLU A 47 -7.94 -6.90 -11.80
C GLU A 47 -8.04 -7.27 -13.29
N LYS A 48 -7.43 -6.46 -14.17
CA LYS A 48 -7.39 -6.75 -15.60
C LYS A 48 -6.57 -7.99 -15.95
N GLU A 49 -5.42 -8.21 -15.31
CA GLU A 49 -4.67 -9.44 -15.52
C GLU A 49 -5.39 -10.65 -14.90
N LEU A 50 -6.00 -10.46 -13.72
CA LEU A 50 -6.78 -11.50 -13.06
C LEU A 50 -7.99 -11.96 -13.91
N SER A 51 -8.66 -11.05 -14.61
CA SER A 51 -9.77 -11.40 -15.49
C SER A 51 -9.31 -12.29 -16.65
N LYS A 52 -8.16 -12.00 -17.27
CA LYS A 52 -7.58 -12.85 -18.32
C LYS A 52 -7.24 -14.25 -17.80
N VAL A 53 -6.67 -14.34 -16.59
CA VAL A 53 -6.38 -15.64 -15.97
C VAL A 53 -7.64 -16.48 -15.80
N ARG A 54 -8.76 -15.87 -15.39
CA ARG A 54 -10.06 -16.56 -15.27
C ARG A 54 -10.57 -17.07 -16.62
N GLU A 55 -10.44 -16.27 -17.68
CA GLU A 55 -10.80 -16.68 -19.04
C GLU A 55 -9.96 -17.87 -19.50
N TYR A 56 -8.65 -17.85 -19.23
CA TYR A 56 -7.75 -18.97 -19.56
C TYR A 56 -8.13 -20.25 -18.82
N VAL A 57 -8.45 -20.17 -17.52
CA VAL A 57 -8.87 -21.34 -16.73
C VAL A 57 -10.13 -21.98 -17.32
N GLN A 58 -11.12 -21.16 -17.71
CA GLN A 58 -12.33 -21.66 -18.36
C GLN A 58 -12.02 -22.34 -19.69
N LEU A 59 -11.19 -21.71 -20.50
CA LEU A 59 -10.82 -22.22 -21.82
C LEU A 59 -10.03 -23.54 -21.74
N ILE A 60 -9.09 -23.64 -20.80
CA ILE A 60 -8.34 -24.88 -20.51
C ILE A 60 -9.30 -26.00 -20.12
N SER A 61 -10.28 -25.73 -19.26
CA SER A 61 -11.27 -26.74 -18.84
C SER A 61 -12.10 -27.26 -20.02
N VAL A 62 -12.44 -26.40 -20.99
CA VAL A 62 -13.14 -26.83 -22.20
C VAL A 62 -12.26 -27.75 -23.05
N TYR A 63 -10.98 -27.43 -23.21
CA TYR A 63 -10.05 -28.26 -23.98
C TYR A 63 -9.73 -29.59 -23.31
N GLU A 64 -9.58 -29.60 -21.99
CA GLU A 64 -9.42 -30.82 -21.20
C GLU A 64 -10.59 -31.78 -21.45
N LYS A 65 -11.84 -31.29 -21.39
CA LYS A 65 -13.02 -32.11 -21.69
C LYS A 65 -13.01 -32.66 -23.10
N LYS A 66 -12.63 -31.85 -24.10
CA LYS A 66 -12.51 -32.31 -25.49
C LYS A 66 -11.45 -33.42 -25.62
N LEU A 67 -10.30 -33.29 -24.94
CA LEU A 67 -9.25 -34.31 -24.95
C LEU A 67 -9.74 -35.61 -24.35
N VAL A 68 -10.36 -35.55 -23.17
CA VAL A 68 -10.92 -36.73 -22.50
C VAL A 68 -11.94 -37.45 -23.40
N ASN A 69 -12.86 -36.69 -24.03
CA ASN A 69 -13.85 -37.27 -24.94
C ASN A 69 -13.19 -37.93 -26.16
N LEU A 70 -12.17 -37.30 -26.74
CA LEU A 70 -11.45 -37.84 -27.88
C LEU A 70 -10.65 -39.10 -27.50
N THR A 71 -10.00 -39.09 -26.33
CA THR A 71 -9.27 -40.25 -25.79
C THR A 71 -10.22 -41.43 -25.58
N VAL A 72 -11.39 -41.21 -24.97
CA VAL A 72 -12.42 -42.25 -24.79
C VAL A 72 -12.88 -42.79 -26.14
N ARG A 73 -13.12 -41.92 -27.13
CA ARG A 73 -13.50 -42.35 -28.48
C ARG A 73 -12.44 -43.22 -29.13
N VAL A 74 -11.17 -42.82 -29.05
CA VAL A 74 -10.04 -43.60 -29.60
C VAL A 74 -9.87 -44.94 -28.87
N GLU A 75 -10.04 -44.96 -27.55
CA GLU A 75 -9.96 -46.20 -26.76
C GLU A 75 -11.07 -47.19 -27.12
N ILE A 76 -12.30 -46.70 -27.36
CA ILE A 76 -13.39 -47.52 -27.87
C ILE A 76 -13.02 -48.06 -29.25
N MET A 77 -12.50 -47.21 -30.14
CA MET A 77 -12.08 -47.62 -31.49
C MET A 77 -10.99 -48.69 -31.50
N GLU A 78 -10.10 -48.68 -30.51
CA GLU A 78 -9.05 -49.69 -30.37
C GLU A 78 -9.60 -51.04 -29.90
N LYS A 79 -10.63 -51.03 -29.06
CA LYS A 79 -11.16 -52.23 -28.38
C LYS A 79 -12.35 -52.87 -29.07
N ASP A 80 -13.16 -52.08 -29.78
CA ASP A 80 -14.36 -52.59 -30.46
C ASP A 80 -14.02 -53.34 -31.75
N SER A 81 -14.82 -54.36 -32.05
CA SER A 81 -14.74 -55.16 -33.29
C SER A 81 -15.44 -54.50 -34.50
N ILE A 82 -15.82 -53.23 -34.37
CA ILE A 82 -16.56 -52.47 -35.39
C ILE A 82 -15.58 -51.95 -36.43
N SER A 83 -15.91 -52.07 -37.72
CA SER A 83 -15.09 -51.52 -38.80
C SER A 83 -15.25 -50.00 -38.87
N TYR A 84 -14.19 -49.25 -38.58
CA TYR A 84 -14.13 -47.81 -38.77
C TYR A 84 -13.70 -47.47 -40.20
N THR A 85 -14.23 -46.36 -40.73
CA THR A 85 -13.94 -45.90 -42.09
C THR A 85 -12.76 -44.94 -42.11
N GLU A 86 -12.12 -44.79 -43.27
CA GLU A 86 -11.06 -43.79 -43.47
C GLU A 86 -11.53 -42.36 -43.11
N LEU A 87 -12.81 -42.06 -43.36
CA LEU A 87 -13.42 -40.78 -43.03
C LEU A 87 -13.45 -40.52 -41.51
N ASP A 88 -13.66 -41.56 -40.70
CA ASP A 88 -13.65 -41.45 -39.23
C ASP A 88 -12.27 -41.05 -38.71
N PHE A 89 -11.21 -41.61 -39.30
CA PHE A 89 -9.82 -41.27 -38.96
C PHE A 89 -9.44 -39.86 -39.41
N GLU A 90 -9.86 -39.44 -40.61
CA GLU A 90 -9.61 -38.08 -41.08
C GLU A 90 -10.34 -37.02 -40.25
N LEU A 91 -11.55 -37.33 -39.74
CA LEU A 91 -12.25 -36.46 -38.80
C LEU A 91 -11.47 -36.30 -37.49
N ILE A 92 -11.00 -37.39 -36.89
CA ILE A 92 -10.19 -37.36 -35.65
C ILE A 92 -8.92 -36.53 -35.86
N LYS A 93 -8.24 -36.72 -36.98
CA LYS A 93 -7.03 -35.98 -37.34
C LYS A 93 -7.29 -34.48 -37.48
N LEU A 94 -8.46 -34.10 -38.00
CA LEU A 94 -8.87 -32.70 -38.09
C LEU A 94 -9.15 -32.12 -36.71
N GLU A 95 -9.86 -32.85 -35.84
CA GLU A 95 -10.14 -32.45 -34.45
C GLU A 95 -8.83 -32.24 -33.67
N VAL A 96 -7.86 -33.16 -33.77
CA VAL A 96 -6.55 -33.02 -33.11
C VAL A 96 -5.79 -31.79 -33.60
N LYS A 97 -5.77 -31.54 -34.92
CA LYS A 97 -5.10 -30.36 -35.50
C LYS A 97 -5.73 -29.05 -35.05
N GLU A 98 -7.05 -29.01 -34.95
CA GLU A 98 -7.75 -27.83 -34.43
C GLU A 98 -7.37 -27.58 -32.97
N MET A 99 -7.34 -28.64 -32.14
CA MET A 99 -6.94 -28.53 -30.73
C MET A 99 -5.48 -28.06 -30.59
N GLU A 100 -4.56 -28.58 -31.40
CA GLU A 100 -3.16 -28.15 -31.41
C GLU A 100 -3.03 -26.65 -31.71
N LYS A 101 -3.72 -26.17 -32.76
CA LYS A 101 -3.73 -24.74 -33.12
C LYS A 101 -4.21 -23.87 -31.96
N LEU A 102 -5.26 -24.31 -31.28
CA LEU A 102 -5.85 -23.57 -30.16
C LEU A 102 -4.92 -23.56 -28.94
N ILE A 103 -4.20 -24.65 -28.66
CA ILE A 103 -3.18 -24.73 -27.60
C ILE A 103 -2.03 -23.76 -27.89
N ILE A 104 -1.57 -23.67 -29.14
CA ILE A 104 -0.51 -22.72 -29.54
C ILE A 104 -0.97 -21.28 -29.29
N GLN A 105 -2.18 -20.93 -29.70
CA GLN A 105 -2.75 -19.60 -29.47
C GLN A 105 -2.88 -19.27 -27.97
N LEU A 106 -3.32 -20.24 -27.16
CA LEU A 106 -3.40 -20.10 -25.72
C LEU A 106 -2.02 -19.83 -25.10
N LYS A 107 -1.01 -20.62 -25.49
CA LYS A 107 0.37 -20.48 -25.00
C LYS A 107 0.94 -19.10 -25.31
N ASP A 108 0.80 -18.61 -26.54
CA ASP A 108 1.32 -17.31 -26.94
C ASP A 108 0.68 -16.18 -26.12
N SER A 109 -0.61 -16.29 -25.81
CA SER A 109 -1.32 -15.31 -24.99
C SER A 109 -0.87 -15.31 -23.51
N PHE A 110 -0.46 -16.47 -22.99
CA PHE A 110 -0.01 -16.64 -21.59
C PHE A 110 1.37 -16.01 -21.35
N VAL A 111 2.30 -16.16 -22.30
CA VAL A 111 3.67 -15.61 -22.19
C VAL A 111 3.64 -14.09 -22.02
N GLY A 112 2.72 -13.39 -22.71
CA GLY A 112 2.54 -11.94 -22.58
C GLY A 112 1.96 -11.50 -21.23
N SER A 113 1.20 -12.36 -20.54
CA SER A 113 0.63 -12.03 -19.22
C SER A 113 1.66 -12.23 -18.10
N SER A 114 2.58 -13.21 -18.22
CA SER A 114 3.63 -13.45 -17.22
C SER A 114 4.51 -12.23 -16.95
N THR A 115 4.97 -11.55 -18.00
CA THR A 115 5.83 -10.36 -17.86
C THR A 115 5.12 -9.19 -17.19
N ILE A 116 3.80 -9.06 -17.40
CA ILE A 116 2.98 -8.03 -16.75
C ILE A 116 2.81 -8.34 -15.27
N VAL A 117 2.57 -9.61 -14.93
CA VAL A 117 2.46 -10.05 -13.53
C VAL A 117 3.77 -9.82 -12.76
N ASP A 118 4.92 -10.13 -13.38
CA ASP A 118 6.24 -9.85 -12.78
C ASP A 118 6.44 -8.34 -12.52
N GLN A 119 6.04 -7.50 -13.47
CA GLN A 119 6.11 -6.05 -13.32
C GLN A 119 5.18 -5.54 -12.20
N LEU A 120 3.97 -6.09 -12.10
CA LEU A 120 3.03 -5.78 -11.01
C LEU A 120 3.62 -6.16 -9.65
N GLU A 121 4.27 -7.32 -9.55
CA GLU A 121 4.93 -7.76 -8.32
C GLU A 121 5.99 -6.74 -7.85
N VAL A 122 6.84 -6.27 -8.77
CA VAL A 122 7.86 -5.26 -8.47
C VAL A 122 7.23 -3.94 -8.04
N GLU A 123 6.18 -3.48 -8.73
CA GLU A 123 5.44 -2.25 -8.37
C GLU A 123 4.84 -2.36 -6.96
N ILE A 124 4.24 -3.50 -6.60
CA ILE A 124 3.68 -3.76 -5.26
C ILE A 124 4.79 -3.76 -4.20
N ARG A 125 5.92 -4.44 -4.44
CA ARG A 125 7.07 -4.46 -3.51
C ARG A 125 7.59 -3.05 -3.23
N ASN A 126 7.72 -2.23 -4.28
CA ASN A 126 8.15 -0.84 -4.13
C ASN A 126 7.16 -0.01 -3.32
N MET A 127 5.85 -0.20 -3.54
CA MET A 127 4.82 0.44 -2.73
C MET A 127 4.90 0.05 -1.26
N SER A 128 5.13 -1.23 -0.95
CA SER A 128 5.30 -1.69 0.44
C SER A 128 6.46 -1.01 1.14
N LEU A 129 7.60 -0.81 0.45
CA LEU A 129 8.74 -0.07 1.00
C LEU A 129 8.39 1.40 1.29
N VAL A 130 7.60 2.04 0.43
CA VAL A 130 7.14 3.42 0.65
C VAL A 130 6.20 3.49 1.86
N VAL A 131 5.28 2.54 2.00
CA VAL A 131 4.40 2.44 3.20
C VAL A 131 5.24 2.30 4.46
N GLU A 132 6.21 1.39 4.49
CA GLU A 132 7.08 1.16 5.63
C GLU A 132 7.84 2.45 6.01
N GLN A 133 8.38 3.18 5.03
CA GLN A 133 9.01 4.48 5.26
C GLN A 133 8.03 5.50 5.87
N LEU A 134 6.80 5.57 5.39
CA LEU A 134 5.77 6.48 5.90
C LEU A 134 5.35 6.11 7.35
N GLU A 135 5.27 4.82 7.66
CA GLU A 135 4.98 4.34 9.03
C GLU A 135 6.06 4.76 10.04
N THR A 136 7.33 4.80 9.63
CA THR A 136 8.42 5.26 10.52
C THR A 136 8.31 6.75 10.86
N LEU A 137 7.73 7.55 9.97
CA LEU A 137 7.50 8.97 10.19
C LEU A 137 6.35 9.19 11.18
N ASP A 138 5.30 8.37 11.14
CA ASP A 138 4.15 8.47 12.06
C ASP A 138 4.54 8.07 13.50
N LYS A 139 5.18 6.91 13.69
CA LYS A 139 5.56 6.40 15.04
C LYS A 139 6.55 7.32 15.77
N ASN A 140 7.53 7.88 15.05
CA ASN A 140 8.55 8.71 15.67
C ASN A 140 8.11 10.17 15.85
N ASN A 141 7.32 10.74 14.93
CA ASN A 141 6.91 12.14 15.02
C ASN A 141 5.77 12.35 16.02
N VAL A 142 4.75 11.47 16.09
CA VAL A 142 3.65 11.63 17.05
C VAL A 142 4.14 11.51 18.50
N LEU A 143 5.05 10.57 18.77
CA LEU A 143 5.66 10.41 20.09
C LEU A 143 6.61 11.57 20.44
N ALA A 144 7.38 12.10 19.47
CA ALA A 144 8.22 13.26 19.66
C ALA A 144 7.40 14.52 19.97
N ILE A 145 6.35 14.80 19.18
CA ILE A 145 5.44 15.93 19.39
C ILE A 145 4.76 15.83 20.76
N ARG A 146 4.29 14.64 21.18
CA ARG A 146 3.71 14.45 22.53
C ARG A 146 4.70 14.76 23.65
N ARG A 147 5.97 14.38 23.50
CA ARG A 147 7.03 14.67 24.48
C ARG A 147 7.36 16.17 24.53
N GLU A 148 7.41 16.84 23.37
CA GLU A 148 7.63 18.28 23.30
C GLU A 148 6.47 19.07 23.91
N ILE A 149 5.21 18.72 23.60
CA ILE A 149 4.02 19.32 24.24
C ILE A 149 4.07 19.15 25.76
N LEU A 150 4.48 17.98 26.25
CA LEU A 150 4.61 17.74 27.69
C LEU A 150 5.70 18.61 28.33
N ALA A 151 6.86 18.74 27.68
CA ALA A 151 7.96 19.58 28.15
C ALA A 151 7.57 21.07 28.18
N LEU A 152 6.84 21.54 27.16
CA LEU A 152 6.31 22.91 27.12
C LEU A 152 5.30 23.18 28.24
N LYS A 153 4.39 22.23 28.50
CA LYS A 153 3.42 22.36 29.61
C LYS A 153 4.10 22.44 30.98
N ASN A 154 5.18 21.69 31.20
CA ASN A 154 5.93 21.74 32.46
C ASN A 154 6.65 23.09 32.63
N ARG A 155 7.30 23.58 31.56
CA ARG A 155 7.95 24.90 31.60
C ARG A 155 6.99 26.06 31.78
N LEU A 156 5.79 25.97 31.19
CA LEU A 156 4.74 26.97 31.40
C LEU A 156 4.34 27.03 32.88
N LYS A 157 4.15 25.87 33.52
CA LYS A 157 3.89 25.79 34.96
C LYS A 157 5.04 26.34 35.80
N GLU A 158 6.28 26.14 35.39
CA GLU A 158 7.46 26.72 36.05
C GLU A 158 7.46 28.27 35.96
N CYS A 159 7.13 28.84 34.79
CA CYS A 159 6.97 30.31 34.64
C CYS A 159 5.87 30.82 35.56
N GLU A 160 4.70 30.17 35.54
CA GLU A 160 3.56 30.53 36.39
C GLU A 160 3.89 30.42 37.89
N ALA A 161 4.68 29.42 38.30
CA ALA A 161 5.12 29.27 39.69
C ALA A 161 6.11 30.35 40.13
N SER A 162 7.06 30.74 39.26
CA SER A 162 8.02 31.82 39.55
C SER A 162 7.38 33.21 39.72
N LYS A 163 6.15 33.39 39.20
CA LYS A 163 5.34 34.60 39.44
C LYS A 163 4.84 34.71 40.89
N GLY A 164 4.68 33.57 41.59
CA GLY A 164 4.19 33.53 42.97
C GLY A 164 5.21 33.92 44.03
N GLU A 165 6.51 33.87 43.74
CA GLU A 165 7.58 34.15 44.70
C GLU A 165 8.12 35.59 44.65
N ASN A 166 7.73 36.39 43.64
CA ASN A 166 8.19 37.78 43.46
C ASN A 166 7.08 38.82 43.76
N VAL A 167 6.44 38.75 44.93
CA VAL A 167 5.60 39.85 45.44
C VAL A 167 6.49 40.82 46.22
N PRO A 168 6.62 42.11 45.83
CA PRO A 168 7.34 43.10 46.62
C PRO A 168 6.68 43.29 47.99
N ALA A 169 7.48 43.18 49.06
CA ALA A 169 7.04 43.52 50.41
C ALA A 169 6.49 44.96 50.44
N THR A 170 5.26 45.11 50.91
CA THR A 170 4.60 46.41 51.13
C THR A 170 5.45 47.33 52.01
N PRO A 171 5.68 48.61 51.64
CA PRO A 171 6.43 49.54 52.48
C PRO A 171 5.68 49.85 53.79
N PRO A 172 6.39 50.08 54.91
CA PRO A 172 5.76 50.37 56.19
C PRO A 172 5.07 51.76 56.19
N PRO A 173 4.03 51.95 57.03
CA PRO A 173 3.25 53.19 57.03
C PRO A 173 4.07 54.38 57.58
N PRO A 174 3.81 55.61 57.10
CA PRO A 174 4.52 56.80 57.56
C PRO A 174 4.15 57.16 59.01
N ALA A 175 5.16 57.56 59.78
CA ALA A 175 5.01 57.93 61.19
C ALA A 175 4.24 59.26 61.36
N PRO A 176 3.43 59.40 62.42
CA PRO A 176 2.63 60.60 62.65
C PRO A 176 3.45 61.71 63.33
N GLY A 177 3.37 62.92 62.77
CA GLY A 177 3.45 64.23 63.44
C GLY A 177 4.78 64.61 64.09
#